data_AF-A0AAW9C8C1-F1
#
_entry.id   AF-A0AAW9C8C1-F1
#
_cell.length_a   1.000
_cell.length_b   1.000
_cell.length_c   1.000
_cell.angle_alpha   90.00
_cell.angle_beta   90.00
_cell.angle_gamma   90.00
#
_symmetry.space_group_name_H-M   'P 1'
#
loop_
_entity.id
_entity.type
_entity.pdbx_description
1 polymer ?
#
loop_
_entity_poly.entity_id
_entity_poly.type
_entity_poly.pdbx_seq_one_letter_code
_entity_poly.pdbx_strand_id
1 'polypeptide(L)'
;MQKEKLSALMDGETLDNELLTELSRSSELQETWESYHLIRDSLRGDTADVLHFDISSRVMAAIENEPVRQTTTPLIPEAQPAPHQWQKMPFWNKVRPWASSLTQMGVAACVSLAVIVGVQHYNGQSDTSQPESPVFNTLPMMGKASPVSLGVPSDVSAGNGQQQVQEQRRRINAMLQDYELQRRLHSEQLQFEQAQTQQAAVQVPGYQTLGTQSQ
;
A
#
# COMPACT_ATOMS: atom_id res chain seq x y z
N MET A 1 -35.65 24.39 28.97
CA MET A 1 -35.07 23.85 27.72
C MET A 1 -33.55 24.01 27.65
N GLN A 2 -32.97 25.19 27.89
CA GLN A 2 -31.49 25.34 27.78
C GLN A 2 -30.70 24.45 28.74
N LYS A 3 -31.13 24.33 30.01
CA LYS A 3 -30.49 23.44 31.01
C LYS A 3 -30.55 21.95 30.66
N GLU A 4 -31.58 21.54 29.92
CA GLU A 4 -31.73 20.15 29.44
C GLU A 4 -30.74 19.86 28.31
N LYS A 5 -30.63 20.78 27.34
CA LYS A 5 -29.60 20.69 26.29
C LYS A 5 -28.18 20.71 26.88
N LEU A 6 -27.95 21.50 27.93
CA LEU A 6 -26.67 21.53 28.65
C LEU A 6 -26.36 20.18 29.33
N SER A 7 -27.36 19.53 29.92
CA SER A 7 -27.21 18.17 30.48
C SER A 7 -26.86 17.16 29.37
N ALA A 8 -27.56 17.21 28.24
CA ALA A 8 -27.29 16.32 27.10
C ALA A 8 -25.87 16.55 26.52
N LEU A 9 -25.38 17.80 26.52
CA LEU A 9 -24.00 18.13 26.16
C LEU A 9 -23.00 17.55 27.17
N MET A 10 -23.29 17.63 28.47
CA MET A 10 -22.43 17.10 29.55
C MET A 10 -22.31 15.57 29.51
N ASP A 11 -23.39 14.90 29.13
CA ASP A 11 -23.42 13.44 28.94
C ASP A 11 -22.84 12.98 27.59
N GLY A 12 -22.57 13.92 26.67
CA GLY A 12 -22.02 13.63 25.34
C GLY A 12 -23.06 13.17 24.31
N GLU A 13 -24.36 13.25 24.65
CA GLU A 13 -25.48 12.86 23.78
C GLU A 13 -25.75 13.89 22.67
N THR A 14 -25.34 15.15 22.87
CA THR A 14 -25.49 16.21 21.87
C THR A 14 -24.22 17.03 21.72
N LEU A 15 -23.79 17.30 20.50
CA LEU A 15 -22.67 18.19 20.16
C LEU A 15 -23.18 19.32 19.26
N ASP A 16 -23.59 20.41 19.90
CA ASP A 16 -24.09 21.62 19.23
C ASP A 16 -23.11 22.78 19.41
N ASN A 17 -22.51 23.24 18.31
CA ASN A 17 -21.55 24.34 18.32
C ASN A 17 -22.19 25.68 18.72
N GLU A 18 -23.49 25.86 18.45
CA GLU A 18 -24.21 27.07 18.84
C GLU A 18 -24.34 27.12 20.37
N LEU A 19 -24.70 26.00 20.99
CA LEU A 19 -24.77 25.87 22.44
C LEU A 19 -23.40 26.10 23.10
N LEU A 20 -22.33 25.52 22.55
CA LEU A 20 -20.96 25.76 23.03
C LEU A 20 -20.57 27.24 22.98
N THR A 21 -20.95 27.92 21.90
CA THR A 21 -20.73 29.36 21.75
C THR A 21 -21.52 30.15 22.80
N GLU A 22 -22.78 29.79 23.03
CA GLU A 22 -23.62 30.44 24.04
C GLU A 22 -23.11 30.20 25.47
N LEU A 23 -22.68 28.97 25.78
CA LEU A 23 -22.05 28.60 27.05
C LEU A 23 -20.80 29.44 27.30
N SER A 24 -19.98 29.71 26.27
CA SER A 24 -18.78 30.53 26.42
C SER A 24 -19.07 32.01 26.74
N ARG A 25 -20.28 32.50 26.47
CA ARG A 25 -20.66 33.91 26.64
C ARG A 25 -21.53 34.17 27.87
N SER A 26 -22.32 33.19 28.29
CA SER A 26 -23.31 33.34 29.36
C SER A 26 -22.79 32.86 30.71
N SER A 27 -22.71 33.78 31.68
CA SER A 27 -22.30 33.48 33.06
C SER A 27 -23.25 32.49 33.75
N GLU A 28 -24.56 32.60 33.54
CA GLU A 28 -25.56 31.71 34.18
C GLU A 28 -25.40 30.24 33.69
N LEU A 29 -25.10 30.07 32.41
CA LEU A 29 -24.85 28.74 31.83
C LEU A 29 -23.53 28.15 32.34
N GLN A 30 -22.50 28.98 32.52
CA GLN A 30 -21.21 28.56 33.10
C GLN A 30 -21.36 28.10 34.56
N GLU A 31 -22.11 28.85 35.38
CA GLU A 31 -22.41 28.45 36.76
C GLU A 31 -23.21 27.13 36.83
N THR A 32 -24.17 26.97 35.91
CA THR A 32 -24.94 25.72 35.81
C THR A 32 -24.03 24.55 35.40
N TRP A 33 -23.11 24.78 34.46
CA TRP A 33 -22.14 23.78 34.00
C TRP A 33 -21.19 23.34 35.11
N GLU A 34 -20.67 24.29 35.89
CA GLU A 34 -19.85 24.03 37.08
C GLU A 34 -20.62 23.20 38.10
N SER A 35 -21.85 23.63 38.43
CA SER A 35 -22.71 22.93 39.40
C SER A 35 -22.98 21.49 39.00
N TYR A 36 -23.23 21.22 37.72
CA TYR A 36 -23.48 19.87 37.22
C TYR A 36 -22.24 18.97 37.31
N HIS A 37 -21.05 19.49 37.00
CA HIS A 37 -19.80 18.74 37.15
C HIS A 37 -19.50 18.47 38.63
N LEU A 38 -19.72 19.45 39.51
CA LEU A 38 -19.55 19.26 40.94
C LEU A 38 -20.47 18.18 41.51
N ILE A 39 -21.75 18.18 41.12
CA ILE A 39 -22.71 17.14 41.52
C ILE A 39 -22.27 15.78 40.99
N ARG A 40 -21.85 15.70 39.72
CA ARG A 40 -21.37 14.46 39.09
C ARG A 40 -20.15 13.89 39.81
N ASP A 41 -19.17 14.73 40.14
CA ASP A 41 -17.95 14.32 40.82
C ASP A 41 -18.26 13.90 42.27
N SER A 42 -19.16 14.63 42.95
CA SER A 42 -19.63 14.26 44.29
C SER A 42 -20.36 12.91 44.30
N LEU A 43 -21.19 12.62 43.29
CA LEU A 43 -21.89 11.33 43.18
C LEU A 43 -20.95 10.17 42.88
N ARG A 44 -19.83 10.41 42.19
CA ARG A 44 -18.79 9.41 41.91
C ARG A 44 -17.84 9.19 43.09
N GLY A 45 -17.81 10.12 44.04
CA GLY A 45 -16.79 10.16 45.08
C GLY A 45 -15.43 10.65 44.57
N ASP A 46 -15.40 11.34 43.42
CA ASP A 46 -14.21 11.89 42.77
C ASP A 46 -13.85 13.30 43.29
N THR A 47 -14.29 13.62 44.51
CA THR A 47 -14.01 14.90 45.18
C THR A 47 -12.89 14.75 46.19
N ALA A 48 -11.95 15.68 46.21
CA ALA A 48 -10.92 15.75 47.25
C ALA A 48 -11.52 16.06 48.64
N ASP A 49 -10.76 15.75 49.71
CA ASP A 49 -11.14 16.07 51.09
C ASP A 49 -11.38 17.58 51.32
N VAL A 50 -10.69 18.42 50.54
CA VAL A 50 -10.83 19.88 50.54
C VAL A 50 -11.24 20.35 49.15
N LEU A 51 -12.40 21.00 49.05
CA LEU A 51 -12.92 21.55 47.81
C LEU A 51 -12.37 22.96 47.57
N HIS A 52 -11.81 23.17 46.37
CA HIS A 52 -11.33 24.45 45.90
C HIS A 52 -12.18 24.93 44.72
N PHE A 53 -12.96 25.98 44.91
CA PHE A 53 -13.84 26.56 43.88
C PHE A 53 -13.14 27.63 43.01
N ASP A 54 -11.87 27.94 43.28
CA ASP A 54 -11.08 28.94 42.59
C ASP A 54 -10.07 28.35 41.58
N ILE A 55 -10.12 27.05 41.32
CA ILE A 55 -9.16 26.39 40.42
C ILE A 55 -9.30 26.93 39.00
N SER A 56 -10.52 26.95 38.46
CA SER A 56 -10.81 27.40 37.10
C SER A 56 -10.38 28.84 36.90
N SER A 57 -10.69 29.74 37.84
CA SER A 57 -10.32 31.16 37.78
C SER A 57 -8.81 31.37 37.85
N ARG A 58 -8.10 30.66 38.72
CA ARG A 58 -6.63 30.71 38.81
C ARG A 58 -5.96 30.19 37.53
N VAL A 59 -6.48 29.13 36.94
CA VAL A 59 -5.99 28.59 35.66
C VAL A 59 -6.24 29.60 34.54
N MET A 60 -7.43 30.19 34.44
CA MET A 60 -7.73 31.22 33.45
C MET A 60 -6.82 32.44 33.58
N ALA A 61 -6.58 32.91 34.81
CA ALA A 61 -5.64 34.00 35.06
C ALA A 61 -4.19 33.62 34.68
N ALA A 62 -3.77 32.37 34.92
CA ALA A 62 -2.45 31.91 34.52
C ALA A 62 -2.31 31.82 32.99
N ILE A 63 -3.36 31.42 32.27
CA ILE A 63 -3.41 31.39 30.80
C ILE A 63 -3.36 32.81 30.23
N GLU A 64 -4.10 33.76 30.80
CA GLU A 64 -4.07 35.16 30.36
C GLU A 64 -2.68 35.81 30.56
N ASN A 65 -1.99 35.43 31.64
CA ASN A 65 -0.63 35.86 31.92
C ASN A 65 0.45 35.01 31.23
N GLU A 66 0.06 33.99 30.46
CA GLU A 66 1.04 33.20 29.72
C GLU A 66 1.66 34.10 28.64
N PRO A 67 3.00 34.30 28.64
CA PRO A 67 3.62 35.01 27.53
C PRO A 67 3.27 34.24 26.27
N VAL A 68 2.71 34.93 25.27
CA VAL A 68 2.47 34.35 23.94
C VAL A 68 3.80 33.79 23.48
N ARG A 69 3.99 32.49 23.68
CA ARG A 69 5.07 31.73 23.09
C ARG A 69 4.72 31.74 21.63
N GLN A 70 5.14 32.80 20.95
CA GLN A 70 5.32 32.76 19.52
C GLN A 70 6.07 31.46 19.32
N THR A 71 5.43 30.54 18.61
CA THR A 71 6.03 29.34 18.06
C THR A 71 7.06 29.79 17.02
N THR A 72 8.12 30.40 17.54
CA THR A 72 9.38 30.78 16.92
C THR A 72 10.48 30.25 17.83
N THR A 73 10.28 29.06 18.41
CA THR A 73 11.32 28.06 18.16
C THR A 73 11.41 27.99 16.64
N PRO A 74 12.50 28.43 15.99
CA PRO A 74 12.66 28.08 14.61
C PRO A 74 12.56 26.56 14.62
N LEU A 75 11.48 26.02 14.02
CA LEU A 75 11.56 24.67 13.51
C LEU A 75 12.89 24.70 12.78
N ILE A 76 13.89 23.96 13.29
CA ILE A 76 15.02 23.57 12.47
C ILE A 76 14.36 23.21 11.15
N PRO A 77 14.65 23.92 10.05
CA PRO A 77 14.10 23.54 8.77
C PRO A 77 14.70 22.17 8.54
N GLU A 78 14.00 21.12 8.97
CA GLU A 78 14.24 19.79 8.50
C GLU A 78 13.92 19.95 7.03
N ALA A 79 14.99 20.15 6.26
CA ALA A 79 14.91 20.43 4.86
C ALA A 79 14.17 19.24 4.27
N GLN A 80 12.86 19.39 4.07
CA GLN A 80 12.10 18.43 3.29
C GLN A 80 12.90 18.28 1.99
N PRO A 81 13.40 17.06 1.68
CA PRO A 81 14.19 16.88 0.49
C PRO A 81 13.29 17.26 -0.67
N ALA A 82 13.57 18.42 -1.26
CA ALA A 82 12.80 18.94 -2.37
C ALA A 82 12.68 17.84 -3.44
N PRO A 83 11.57 17.76 -4.16
CA PRO A 83 11.22 16.64 -5.03
C PRO A 83 12.18 16.42 -6.23
N HIS A 84 13.32 17.10 -6.29
CA HIS A 84 14.39 16.84 -7.25
C HIS A 84 15.48 15.90 -6.70
N GLN A 85 15.51 15.62 -5.39
CA GLN A 85 16.56 14.79 -4.78
C GLN A 85 16.26 13.29 -4.84
N TRP A 86 14.98 12.88 -4.83
CA TRP A 86 14.62 11.45 -4.95
C TRP A 86 15.08 10.86 -6.29
N GLN A 87 14.98 11.64 -7.36
CA GLN A 87 15.35 11.21 -8.71
C GLN A 87 16.86 10.95 -8.87
N LYS A 88 17.68 11.54 -7.98
CA LYS A 88 19.13 11.35 -7.94
C LYS A 88 19.56 10.21 -7.01
N MET A 89 18.65 9.58 -6.28
CA MET A 89 19.02 8.49 -5.39
C MET A 89 19.34 7.21 -6.18
N PRO A 90 20.43 6.50 -5.87
CA PRO A 90 20.91 5.35 -6.63
C PRO A 90 19.92 4.19 -6.67
N PHE A 91 19.00 4.11 -5.70
CA PHE A 91 17.95 3.09 -5.69
C PHE A 91 16.88 3.33 -6.77
N TRP A 92 16.55 4.58 -7.13
CA TRP A 92 15.51 4.87 -8.13
C TRP A 92 15.87 4.36 -9.52
N ASN A 93 17.16 4.36 -9.87
CA ASN A 93 17.67 3.76 -11.10
C ASN A 93 17.47 2.24 -11.15
N LYS A 94 17.42 1.58 -9.98
CA LYS A 94 17.24 0.12 -9.86
C LYS A 94 15.77 -0.31 -9.93
N VAL A 95 14.83 0.52 -9.47
CA VAL A 95 13.38 0.25 -9.54
C VAL A 95 12.70 0.74 -10.83
N ARG A 96 13.28 1.72 -11.54
CA ARG A 96 12.78 2.21 -12.83
C ARG A 96 12.48 1.11 -13.87
N PRO A 97 13.33 0.07 -14.07
CA PRO A 97 13.02 -1.00 -15.03
C PRO A 97 11.88 -1.93 -14.60
N TRP A 98 11.52 -1.99 -13.30
CA TRP A 98 10.39 -2.78 -12.81
C TRP A 98 9.06 -1.98 -12.86
N ALA A 99 9.14 -0.65 -12.77
CA ALA A 99 7.97 0.22 -12.85
C ALA A 99 7.22 0.11 -14.19
N SER A 100 7.94 -0.07 -15.31
CA SER A 100 7.30 -0.28 -16.63
C SER A 100 6.52 -1.59 -16.70
N SER A 101 6.94 -2.63 -15.98
CA SER A 101 6.22 -3.91 -15.90
C SER A 101 4.93 -3.79 -15.06
N LEU A 102 4.92 -2.97 -14.02
CA LEU A 102 3.70 -2.67 -13.25
C LEU A 102 2.67 -1.89 -14.08
N THR A 103 3.11 -0.97 -14.95
CA THR A 103 2.19 -0.25 -15.85
C THR A 103 1.49 -1.20 -16.82
N GLN A 104 2.20 -2.18 -17.38
CA GLN A 104 1.60 -3.18 -18.27
C GLN A 104 0.61 -4.09 -17.54
N MET A 105 0.94 -4.53 -16.32
CA MET A 105 0.04 -5.32 -15.49
C MET A 105 -1.22 -4.52 -15.10
N GLY A 106 -1.06 -3.22 -14.77
CA GLY A 106 -2.17 -2.35 -14.42
C GLY A 106 -3.16 -2.15 -15.57
N VAL A 107 -2.69 -1.96 -16.80
CA VAL A 107 -3.56 -1.82 -17.98
C VAL A 107 -4.33 -3.12 -18.25
N ALA A 108 -3.65 -4.28 -18.21
CA ALA A 108 -4.30 -5.57 -18.41
C ALA A 108 -5.36 -5.87 -17.33
N ALA A 109 -5.03 -5.64 -16.05
CA ALA A 109 -5.95 -5.86 -14.94
C ALA A 109 -7.19 -4.95 -15.02
N CYS A 110 -7.03 -3.68 -15.38
CA CYS A 110 -8.15 -2.75 -15.55
C CYS A 110 -9.06 -3.15 -16.71
N VAL A 111 -8.51 -3.58 -17.85
CA VAL A 111 -9.30 -4.06 -19.00
C VAL A 111 -10.06 -5.35 -18.63
N SER A 112 -9.42 -6.29 -17.92
CA SER A 112 -10.10 -7.50 -17.44
C SER A 112 -11.22 -7.20 -16.45
N LEU A 113 -11.02 -6.27 -15.51
CA LEU A 113 -12.06 -5.86 -14.57
C LEU A 113 -13.24 -5.19 -15.30
N ALA A 114 -12.97 -4.29 -16.25
CA ALA A 114 -14.00 -3.63 -17.05
C ALA A 114 -14.83 -4.63 -17.87
N VAL A 115 -14.21 -5.67 -18.43
CA VAL A 115 -14.92 -6.74 -19.17
C VAL A 115 -15.79 -7.58 -18.23
N ILE A 116 -15.27 -7.97 -17.07
CA ILE A 116 -16.02 -8.80 -16.10
C ILE A 116 -17.21 -8.02 -15.52
N VAL A 117 -17.00 -6.77 -15.12
CA VAL A 117 -18.07 -5.90 -14.60
C VAL A 117 -19.06 -5.52 -15.70
N GLY A 118 -18.58 -5.25 -16.92
CA GLY A 118 -19.44 -4.95 -18.07
C GLY A 118 -20.35 -6.10 -18.47
N VAL A 119 -19.87 -7.35 -18.42
CA VAL A 119 -20.68 -8.54 -18.72
C VAL A 119 -21.77 -8.78 -17.66
N GLN A 120 -21.52 -8.46 -16.38
CA GLN A 120 -22.53 -8.50 -15.34
C GLN A 120 -23.57 -7.37 -15.47
N HIS A 121 -23.12 -6.15 -15.79
CA HIS A 121 -24.01 -5.01 -16.00
C HIS A 121 -24.90 -5.19 -17.25
N TYR A 122 -24.41 -5.87 -18.28
CA TYR A 122 -25.16 -6.09 -19.52
C TYR A 122 -26.21 -7.22 -19.42
N ASN A 123 -25.96 -8.26 -18.61
CA ASN A 123 -26.91 -9.38 -18.45
C ASN A 123 -28.01 -9.12 -17.38
N GLY A 124 -27.89 -8.04 -16.61
CA GLY A 124 -28.84 -7.67 -15.55
C GLY A 124 -30.00 -6.78 -16.00
N GLN A 125 -30.08 -6.40 -17.27
CA GLN A 125 -31.09 -5.46 -17.77
C GLN A 125 -31.76 -6.00 -19.03
N SER A 126 -32.77 -6.86 -18.82
CA SER A 126 -33.72 -7.27 -19.84
C SER A 126 -34.68 -6.12 -20.12
N ASP A 127 -34.39 -5.28 -21.12
CA ASP A 127 -35.42 -4.47 -21.78
C ASP A 127 -35.06 -4.19 -23.25
N THR A 128 -35.67 -5.02 -24.11
CA THR A 128 -36.23 -4.73 -25.44
C THR A 128 -35.75 -3.47 -26.19
N SER A 129 -34.84 -3.64 -27.17
CA SER A 129 -34.95 -3.12 -28.54
C SER A 129 -33.60 -3.18 -29.30
N GLN A 130 -33.56 -3.97 -30.38
CA GLN A 130 -32.68 -3.71 -31.52
C GLN A 130 -33.29 -2.55 -32.34
N PRO A 131 -32.50 -1.69 -33.04
CA PRO A 131 -31.88 -2.09 -34.32
C PRO A 131 -30.51 -1.44 -34.72
N GLU A 132 -29.83 -2.14 -35.64
CA GLU A 132 -28.95 -1.69 -36.76
C GLU A 132 -27.58 -0.97 -36.56
N SER A 133 -26.52 -1.66 -37.08
CA SER A 133 -25.30 -1.24 -37.84
C SER A 133 -24.81 0.24 -37.86
N PRO A 134 -23.49 0.55 -37.93
CA PRO A 134 -22.54 -0.11 -38.83
C PRO A 134 -21.12 -0.39 -38.29
N VAL A 135 -20.47 -1.32 -38.99
CA VAL A 135 -19.04 -1.65 -38.94
C VAL A 135 -18.20 -0.43 -39.30
N PHE A 136 -17.33 0.03 -38.40
CA PHE A 136 -16.23 0.92 -38.76
C PHE A 136 -15.11 0.09 -39.40
N ASN A 137 -15.13 0.05 -40.72
CA ASN A 137 -14.06 -0.43 -41.58
C ASN A 137 -13.09 0.74 -41.81
N THR A 138 -12.00 0.85 -41.03
CA THR A 138 -10.91 1.79 -41.37
C THR A 138 -9.78 1.03 -42.05
N LEU A 139 -9.76 1.22 -43.37
CA LEU A 139 -8.66 0.84 -44.26
C LEU A 139 -7.32 1.33 -43.69
N PRO A 140 -6.27 0.49 -43.65
CA PRO A 140 -4.95 0.91 -43.22
C PRO A 140 -4.32 1.74 -44.33
N MET A 141 -4.16 3.05 -44.11
CA MET A 141 -3.39 3.87 -45.02
C MET A 141 -1.91 3.59 -44.81
N MET A 142 -1.39 2.73 -45.69
CA MET A 142 0.02 2.69 -46.12
C MET A 142 1.04 2.14 -45.09
N GLY A 143 1.18 0.82 -45.02
CA GLY A 143 2.34 0.18 -44.38
C GLY A 143 2.23 -1.34 -44.29
N LYS A 144 3.03 -2.06 -45.08
CA LYS A 144 3.22 -3.51 -44.92
C LYS A 144 4.10 -3.73 -43.70
N ALA A 145 3.56 -4.27 -42.61
CA ALA A 145 4.36 -4.79 -41.52
C ALA A 145 4.02 -6.28 -41.31
N SER A 146 4.81 -7.09 -42.01
CA SER A 146 5.15 -8.48 -41.71
C SER A 146 4.91 -8.86 -40.24
N PRO A 147 3.98 -9.81 -39.94
CA PRO A 147 3.90 -10.36 -38.60
C PRO A 147 5.16 -11.18 -38.30
N VAL A 148 5.88 -10.80 -37.25
CA VAL A 148 6.96 -11.64 -36.69
C VAL A 148 6.28 -12.79 -35.95
N SER A 149 6.50 -14.01 -36.43
CA SER A 149 5.82 -15.24 -36.04
C SER A 149 6.02 -15.63 -34.57
N LEU A 150 4.93 -15.94 -33.88
CA LEU A 150 4.86 -17.00 -32.84
C LEU A 150 3.47 -17.66 -32.88
N GLY A 151 3.28 -18.45 -33.93
CA GLY A 151 2.53 -19.72 -33.91
C GLY A 151 1.09 -19.72 -33.41
N VAL A 152 0.19 -19.01 -34.09
CA VAL A 152 -1.24 -19.39 -34.11
C VAL A 152 -1.67 -19.40 -35.58
N PRO A 153 -2.04 -20.55 -36.16
CA PRO A 153 -2.67 -20.55 -37.47
C PRO A 153 -4.11 -20.06 -37.32
N SER A 154 -4.43 -18.95 -38.00
CA SER A 154 -5.80 -18.58 -38.35
C SER A 154 -6.23 -19.38 -39.60
N ASP A 155 -7.22 -20.26 -39.41
CA ASP A 155 -8.34 -20.68 -40.29
C ASP A 155 -8.04 -20.82 -41.81
N VAL A 156 -8.30 -21.92 -42.54
CA VAL A 156 -9.46 -22.84 -42.58
C VAL A 156 -9.04 -24.10 -43.38
N SER A 157 -9.16 -25.30 -42.81
CA SER A 157 -9.54 -26.53 -43.53
C SER A 157 -9.65 -27.72 -42.60
N ALA A 158 -10.79 -28.41 -42.69
CA ALA A 158 -11.04 -29.70 -42.06
C ALA A 158 -9.93 -30.71 -42.39
N GLY A 159 -9.40 -31.40 -41.36
CA GLY A 159 -8.66 -32.66 -41.53
C GLY A 159 -7.33 -32.81 -40.76
N ASN A 160 -6.49 -31.77 -40.65
CA ASN A 160 -5.07 -31.97 -40.25
C ASN A 160 -4.62 -31.33 -38.92
N GLY A 161 -5.53 -30.69 -38.18
CA GLY A 161 -5.19 -30.07 -36.88
C GLY A 161 -4.73 -31.07 -35.81
N GLN A 162 -5.21 -32.31 -35.83
CA GLN A 162 -4.79 -33.32 -34.86
C GLN A 162 -3.34 -33.78 -35.05
N GLN A 163 -2.85 -33.87 -36.29
CA GLN A 163 -1.46 -34.26 -36.56
C GLN A 163 -0.47 -33.17 -36.11
N GLN A 164 -0.79 -31.89 -36.36
CA GLN A 164 0.04 -30.77 -35.92
C GLN A 164 0.12 -30.66 -34.39
N VAL A 165 -0.99 -30.91 -33.68
CA VAL A 165 -1.01 -30.94 -32.21
C VAL A 165 -0.19 -32.11 -31.66
N GLN A 166 -0.21 -33.27 -32.32
CA GLN A 166 0.63 -34.41 -31.91
C GLN A 166 2.13 -34.14 -32.12
N GLU A 167 2.51 -33.49 -33.22
CA GLU A 167 3.89 -33.07 -33.45
C GLU A 167 4.35 -32.03 -32.43
N GLN A 168 3.48 -31.06 -32.08
CA GLN A 168 3.77 -30.08 -31.04
C GLN A 168 3.95 -30.76 -29.67
N ARG A 169 3.12 -31.74 -29.31
CA ARG A 169 3.28 -32.54 -28.09
C ARG A 169 4.58 -33.35 -28.08
N ARG A 170 4.97 -33.95 -29.20
CA ARG A 170 6.25 -34.66 -29.32
C ARG A 170 7.44 -33.72 -29.11
N ARG A 171 7.40 -32.52 -29.69
CA ARG A 171 8.45 -31.51 -29.52
C ARG A 171 8.55 -31.01 -28.08
N ILE A 172 7.42 -30.77 -27.42
CA ILE A 172 7.38 -30.36 -26.00
C ILE A 172 7.94 -31.46 -25.10
N ASN A 173 7.55 -32.72 -25.32
CA ASN A 173 8.06 -33.85 -24.53
C ASN A 173 9.56 -34.05 -24.69
N ALA A 174 10.11 -33.82 -25.90
CA ALA A 174 11.55 -33.90 -26.14
C ALA A 174 12.31 -32.76 -25.43
N MET A 175 11.79 -31.53 -25.50
CA MET A 175 12.37 -30.38 -24.79
C MET A 175 12.37 -30.61 -23.28
N LEU A 176 11.30 -31.19 -22.72
CA LEU A 176 11.21 -31.46 -21.29
C LEU A 176 12.26 -32.48 -20.82
N GLN A 177 12.48 -33.54 -21.60
CA GLN A 177 13.51 -34.54 -21.30
C GLN A 177 14.92 -33.94 -21.35
N ASP A 178 15.19 -33.11 -22.36
CA ASP A 178 16.48 -32.44 -22.52
C ASP A 178 16.75 -31.46 -21.37
N TYR A 179 15.73 -30.71 -20.96
CA TYR A 179 15.81 -29.79 -19.82
C TYR A 179 16.15 -30.53 -18.51
N GLU A 180 15.57 -31.71 -18.27
CA GLU A 180 15.90 -32.51 -17.09
C GLU A 180 17.33 -33.05 -17.12
N LEU A 181 17.83 -33.48 -18.30
CA LEU A 181 19.21 -33.91 -18.48
C LEU A 181 20.18 -32.76 -18.23
N GLN A 182 19.92 -31.60 -18.83
CA GLN A 182 20.75 -30.42 -18.67
C GLN A 182 20.81 -29.99 -17.20
N ARG A 183 19.69 -30.07 -16.48
CA ARG A 183 19.65 -29.77 -15.05
C ARG A 183 20.50 -30.73 -14.22
N ARG A 184 20.53 -32.02 -14.57
CA ARG A 184 21.38 -33.02 -13.89
C ARG A 184 22.86 -32.81 -14.19
N LEU A 185 23.23 -32.61 -15.45
CA LEU A 185 24.61 -32.32 -15.83
C LEU A 185 25.11 -31.04 -15.16
N HIS A 186 24.30 -30.00 -15.12
CA HIS A 186 24.66 -28.75 -14.44
C HIS A 186 24.79 -28.96 -12.93
N SER A 187 23.96 -29.82 -12.32
CA SER A 187 24.08 -30.17 -10.90
C SER A 187 25.32 -31.02 -10.59
N GLU A 188 25.71 -31.95 -11.47
CA GLU A 188 26.95 -32.74 -11.32
C GLU A 188 28.19 -31.86 -11.51
N GLN A 189 28.18 -30.93 -12.47
CA GLN A 189 29.29 -30.00 -12.66
C GLN A 189 29.54 -29.15 -11.41
N LEU A 190 28.48 -28.68 -10.74
CA LEU A 190 28.58 -27.99 -9.45
C LEU A 190 29.11 -28.91 -8.33
N GLN A 191 28.77 -30.21 -8.34
CA GLN A 191 29.32 -31.17 -7.38
C GLN A 191 30.80 -31.49 -7.63
N PHE A 192 31.24 -31.61 -8.88
CA PHE A 192 32.66 -31.77 -9.22
C PHE A 192 33.48 -30.54 -8.82
N GLU A 193 32.95 -29.33 -9.03
CA GLU A 193 33.59 -28.08 -8.61
C GLU A 193 33.73 -27.99 -7.08
N GLN A 194 32.71 -28.46 -6.34
CA GLN A 194 32.78 -28.58 -4.86
C GLN A 194 33.72 -29.70 -4.38
N ALA A 195 33.79 -30.84 -5.07
CA ALA A 195 34.69 -31.93 -4.70
C ALA A 195 36.15 -31.56 -4.96
N GLN A 196 36.45 -30.80 -6.02
CA GLN A 196 37.79 -30.30 -6.31
C GLN A 196 38.27 -29.25 -5.29
N THR A 197 37.37 -28.40 -4.80
CA THR A 197 37.70 -27.43 -3.73
C THR A 197 37.90 -28.09 -2.36
N GLN A 198 37.30 -29.25 -2.08
CA GLN A 198 37.52 -29.97 -0.82
C GLN A 198 38.82 -30.80 -0.81
N GLN A 199 39.28 -31.32 -1.97
CA GLN A 199 40.55 -32.07 -2.04
C GLN A 199 41.80 -31.17 -2.05
N ALA A 200 41.68 -29.90 -2.42
CA ALA A 200 42.77 -28.93 -2.34
C ALA A 200 43.06 -28.42 -0.90
N ALA A 201 42.22 -28.78 0.08
CA ALA A 201 42.34 -28.30 1.47
C ALA A 201 42.93 -29.33 2.47
N VAL A 202 43.34 -30.52 2.01
CA VAL A 202 43.85 -31.58 2.90
C VAL A 202 45.29 -31.99 2.54
N GLN A 203 46.29 -31.25 3.05
CA GLN A 203 47.62 -31.76 3.43
C GLN A 203 48.54 -30.62 3.91
N VAL A 204 48.74 -30.49 5.24
CA VAL A 204 50.05 -30.48 5.94
C VAL A 204 49.79 -30.78 7.44
N PRO A 205 50.27 -31.89 8.02
CA PRO A 205 50.11 -32.20 9.45
C PRO A 205 51.27 -31.68 10.31
N GLY A 206 50.93 -31.15 11.49
CA GLY A 206 51.87 -30.80 12.58
C GLY A 206 52.42 -29.38 12.47
N TYR A 207 52.42 -28.52 13.49
CA TYR A 207 52.44 -28.69 14.94
C TYR A 207 51.84 -27.43 15.59
N GLN A 208 51.04 -27.63 16.63
CA GLN A 208 50.69 -26.60 17.60
C GLN A 208 51.95 -26.10 18.31
N THR A 209 52.13 -24.78 18.41
CA THR A 209 52.66 -24.16 19.65
C THR A 209 51.95 -22.82 19.89
N LEU A 210 51.10 -22.79 20.92
CA LEU A 210 50.77 -21.56 21.64
C LEU A 210 52.06 -21.02 22.29
N GLY A 211 52.26 -19.70 22.30
CA GLY A 211 53.33 -19.07 23.05
C GLY A 211 53.36 -17.55 22.92
N THR A 212 52.94 -16.88 23.99
CA THR A 212 52.96 -15.44 24.29
C THR A 212 54.33 -14.77 24.17
N GLN A 213 54.42 -13.49 23.76
CA GLN A 213 54.99 -12.40 24.58
C GLN A 213 54.96 -11.01 23.90
N SER A 214 54.67 -10.01 24.73
CA SER A 214 54.99 -8.57 24.65
C SER A 214 56.34 -8.24 23.98
N GLN A 215 56.49 -7.19 23.17
CA GLN A 215 56.38 -5.75 23.45
C GLN A 215 56.19 -4.99 22.13
#